data_AF-W0V5E6-F1
#
_entry.id   AF-W0V5E6-F1
#
_cell.length_a   1.000
_cell.length_b   1.000
_cell.length_c   1.000
_cell.angle_alpha   90.00
_cell.angle_beta   90.00
_cell.angle_gamma   90.00
#
_symmetry.space_group_name_H-M   'P 1'
#
loop_
_entity.id
_entity.type
_entity.pdbx_description
1 polymer ?
#
loop_
_entity_poly.entity_id
_entity_poly.type
_entity_poly.pdbx_seq_one_letter_code
_entity_poly.pdbx_strand_id
1 'polypeptide(L)'
;MTRETDEVTFERDLTELLTRFDRSLESDAPGPYIGEAAGAPNEHVTRVHLLDEFVELLGWKLGLGGDMAEEARLRNGTVTRMDYLGVASETNTPVLLIEAKAWDKPFITPRGTNTNYEFSSLIAQAINHWRNEGDRATSPATAEWHDYVEQVGGYVCGLLDRYEHELPRAVLTSGQWLVVFKRPIATFCREVPSATDIEVFRKVDFVRRASELYGLLSAATLRVELPFRIRAAQVLNYVAPEAVVDCFHALHLSYEASGSQLFSPRPRILVYPALVLRSNDGALLTVIEGAEPLELSYNRAVDDMNLALEPHLTQVANAAEALLRRVNEYLGRDVPTSSLDEFPGYPSNSGEVGVRRKLLVRRHPTALDHWLLITGTATHFLKLAPEVACRYHRWRECHADGEGGETGAISMPRTGKPRSFFIDEQPHHCAHQGIQDRREARCQIPLIDERVCCKACLFETLCWTSTRRPPLPCGR
;
A
#
# COMPACT_ATOMS: atom_id res chain seq x y z
N MET A 1 -8.30 10.46 16.83
CA MET A 1 -9.66 10.11 17.27
C MET A 1 -9.58 8.77 17.97
N THR A 2 -10.36 8.56 19.03
CA THR A 2 -10.38 7.32 19.81
C THR A 2 -11.39 6.36 19.22
N ARG A 3 -11.08 5.05 19.20
CA ARG A 3 -11.94 3.98 18.66
C ARG A 3 -13.40 4.05 19.12
N GLU A 4 -13.65 4.42 20.37
CA GLU A 4 -15.00 4.61 20.94
C GLU A 4 -15.80 5.70 20.22
N THR A 5 -15.15 6.76 19.74
CA THR A 5 -15.80 7.86 19.02
C THR A 5 -16.21 7.43 17.62
N ASP A 6 -15.37 6.65 16.96
CA ASP A 6 -15.62 6.14 15.60
C ASP A 6 -16.73 5.07 15.62
N GLU A 7 -16.78 4.25 16.66
CA GLU A 7 -17.80 3.22 16.87
C GLU A 7 -19.20 3.81 17.13
N VAL A 8 -19.29 4.84 17.98
CA VAL A 8 -20.57 5.56 18.21
C VAL A 8 -21.04 6.28 16.95
N THR A 9 -20.09 6.79 16.15
CA THR A 9 -20.39 7.44 14.87
C THR A 9 -20.93 6.40 13.87
N PHE A 10 -20.30 5.23 13.80
CA PHE A 10 -20.75 4.12 12.97
C PHE A 10 -22.18 3.68 13.30
N GLU A 11 -22.54 3.47 14.57
CA GLU A 11 -23.90 3.04 14.94
C GLU A 11 -24.96 4.05 14.49
N ARG A 12 -24.71 5.34 14.70
CA ARG A 12 -25.62 6.42 14.29
C ARG A 12 -25.79 6.44 12.78
N ASP A 13 -24.68 6.45 12.05
CA ASP A 13 -24.70 6.62 10.59
C ASP A 13 -25.25 5.34 9.91
N LEU A 14 -25.00 4.16 10.47
CA LEU A 14 -25.61 2.89 10.04
C LEU A 14 -27.14 2.90 10.21
N THR A 15 -27.63 3.48 11.31
CA THR A 15 -29.07 3.63 11.54
C THR A 15 -29.71 4.54 10.48
N GLU A 16 -29.04 5.63 10.13
CA GLU A 16 -29.50 6.55 9.07
C GLU A 16 -29.52 5.86 7.70
N LEU A 17 -28.44 5.14 7.34
CA LEU A 17 -28.34 4.36 6.12
C LEU A 17 -29.49 3.36 5.99
N LEU A 18 -29.72 2.51 7.00
CA LEU A 18 -30.78 1.51 6.97
C LEU A 18 -32.17 2.15 6.88
N THR A 19 -32.41 3.24 7.60
CA THR A 19 -33.70 3.96 7.56
C THR A 19 -33.96 4.62 6.21
N ARG A 20 -32.92 5.14 5.54
CA ARG A 20 -33.03 5.72 4.20
C ARG A 20 -33.23 4.62 3.16
N PHE A 21 -32.51 3.52 3.27
CA PHE A 21 -32.64 2.38 2.38
C PHE A 21 -34.06 1.78 2.47
N ASP A 22 -34.58 1.56 3.67
CA ASP A 22 -35.96 1.04 3.86
C ASP A 22 -37.03 1.94 3.25
N ARG A 23 -36.89 3.26 3.41
CA ARG A 23 -37.78 4.22 2.76
C ARG A 23 -37.74 4.14 1.23
N SER A 24 -36.57 3.85 0.65
CA SER A 24 -36.44 3.67 -0.80
C SER A 24 -37.10 2.40 -1.31
N LEU A 25 -37.23 1.37 -0.47
CA LEU A 25 -37.92 0.12 -0.78
C LEU A 25 -39.44 0.22 -0.61
N GLU A 26 -39.91 1.04 0.34
CA GLU A 26 -41.33 1.27 0.61
C GLU A 26 -41.98 2.20 -0.42
N SER A 27 -41.22 3.08 -1.08
CA SER A 27 -41.74 3.85 -2.20
C SER A 27 -41.92 2.92 -3.41
N ASP A 28 -43.15 2.80 -3.91
CA ASP A 28 -43.47 2.46 -5.32
C ASP A 28 -42.86 3.51 -6.26
N ALA A 29 -41.55 3.77 -6.16
CA ALA A 29 -40.85 4.65 -7.06
C ALA A 29 -40.95 3.99 -8.44
N PRO A 30 -41.53 4.67 -9.44
CA PRO A 30 -41.54 4.12 -10.78
C PRO A 30 -40.10 3.82 -11.17
N GLY A 31 -39.87 2.62 -11.72
CA GLY A 31 -38.57 2.29 -12.28
C GLY A 31 -38.08 3.41 -13.21
N PRO A 32 -36.77 3.57 -13.39
CA PRO A 32 -36.18 4.66 -14.19
C PRO A 32 -36.77 4.82 -15.60
N TYR A 33 -37.51 3.82 -16.10
CA TYR A 33 -38.29 3.88 -17.33
C TYR A 33 -39.59 3.06 -17.26
N ILE A 34 -40.54 3.39 -18.14
CA ILE A 34 -41.83 2.72 -18.28
C ILE A 34 -41.61 1.24 -18.69
N GLY A 35 -42.04 0.29 -17.84
CA GLY A 35 -42.03 -1.15 -18.12
C GLY A 35 -41.21 -2.00 -17.15
N GLU A 36 -40.40 -1.39 -16.27
CA GLU A 36 -39.73 -2.11 -15.18
C GLU A 36 -40.72 -2.32 -14.02
N ALA A 37 -40.95 -3.58 -13.63
CA ALA A 37 -41.80 -3.90 -12.50
C ALA A 37 -41.17 -3.39 -11.20
N ALA A 38 -41.98 -2.84 -10.30
CA ALA A 38 -41.59 -2.61 -8.91
C ALA A 38 -41.26 -3.98 -8.26
N GLY A 39 -39.99 -4.34 -8.28
CA GLY A 39 -39.46 -5.60 -7.75
C GLY A 39 -38.41 -5.34 -6.68
N ALA A 40 -38.11 -6.35 -5.88
CA ALA A 40 -37.03 -6.27 -4.91
C ALA A 40 -35.71 -5.85 -5.61
N PRO A 41 -34.85 -5.05 -4.94
CA PRO A 41 -33.58 -4.63 -5.51
C PRO A 41 -32.78 -5.81 -6.06
N ASN A 42 -32.32 -5.69 -7.31
CA ASN A 42 -31.36 -6.63 -7.84
C ASN A 42 -30.00 -6.48 -7.11
N GLU A 43 -29.07 -7.39 -7.39
CA GLU A 43 -27.74 -7.40 -6.76
C GLU A 43 -26.98 -6.08 -6.94
N HIS A 44 -27.08 -5.46 -8.12
CA HIS A 44 -26.44 -4.18 -8.41
C HIS A 44 -27.00 -3.04 -7.55
N VAL A 45 -28.33 -2.96 -7.40
CA VAL A 45 -28.98 -1.95 -6.55
C VAL A 45 -28.64 -2.16 -5.07
N THR A 46 -28.59 -3.42 -4.62
CA THR A 46 -28.18 -3.76 -3.23
C THR A 46 -26.74 -3.36 -2.96
N ARG A 47 -25.84 -3.58 -3.93
CA ARG A 47 -24.43 -3.17 -3.84
C ARG A 47 -24.29 -1.65 -3.78
N VAL A 48 -24.83 -0.94 -4.77
CA VAL A 48 -24.66 0.51 -4.91
C VAL A 48 -25.35 1.31 -3.81
N HIS A 49 -26.56 0.93 -3.40
CA HIS A 49 -27.37 1.76 -2.50
C HIS A 49 -27.31 1.37 -1.02
N LEU A 50 -26.67 0.24 -0.69
CA LEU A 50 -26.49 -0.19 0.70
C LEU A 50 -25.04 -0.54 1.01
N LEU A 51 -24.44 -1.45 0.24
CA LEU A 51 -23.13 -2.00 0.61
C LEU A 51 -22.00 -0.99 0.44
N ASP A 52 -22.03 -0.15 -0.59
CA ASP A 52 -20.99 0.88 -0.80
C ASP A 52 -20.89 1.82 0.41
N GLU A 53 -22.01 2.41 0.82
CA GLU A 53 -22.02 3.29 1.98
C GLU A 53 -21.75 2.52 3.28
N PHE A 54 -22.24 1.28 3.40
CA PHE A 54 -21.96 0.43 4.57
C PHE A 54 -20.45 0.20 4.77
N VAL A 55 -19.70 -0.09 3.70
CA VAL A 55 -18.25 -0.30 3.80
C VAL A 55 -17.50 1.02 4.02
N GLU A 56 -18.00 2.14 3.48
CA GLU A 56 -17.46 3.47 3.78
C GLU A 56 -17.64 3.85 5.26
N LEU A 57 -18.80 3.55 5.86
CA LEU A 57 -19.04 3.73 7.29
C LEU A 57 -18.10 2.87 8.16
N LEU A 58 -17.69 1.70 7.67
CA LEU A 58 -16.66 0.86 8.30
C LEU A 58 -15.22 1.41 8.12
N GLY A 59 -15.06 2.53 7.42
CA GLY A 59 -13.78 3.22 7.21
C GLY A 59 -13.00 2.75 5.97
N TRP A 60 -13.62 1.96 5.08
CA TRP A 60 -13.02 1.57 3.81
C TRP A 60 -13.21 2.67 2.77
N LYS A 61 -12.23 2.86 1.87
CA LYS A 61 -12.29 3.84 0.79
C LYS A 61 -12.44 3.11 -0.53
N LEU A 62 -13.57 3.31 -1.19
CA LEU A 62 -13.84 2.80 -2.54
C LEU A 62 -13.17 3.69 -3.60
N GLY A 63 -13.15 3.21 -4.85
CA GLY A 63 -12.66 3.96 -6.00
C GLY A 63 -11.13 4.02 -6.18
N LEU A 64 -10.69 4.84 -7.14
CA LEU A 64 -9.28 4.93 -7.55
C LEU A 64 -8.38 5.45 -6.42
N GLY A 65 -7.42 4.64 -6.00
CA GLY A 65 -6.53 4.97 -4.88
C GLY A 65 -7.17 4.74 -3.50
N GLY A 66 -8.38 4.20 -3.47
CA GLY A 66 -9.00 3.62 -2.29
C GLY A 66 -8.31 2.31 -1.89
N ASP A 67 -8.68 1.82 -0.72
CA ASP A 67 -8.11 0.64 -0.06
C ASP A 67 -9.11 -0.53 -0.01
N MET A 68 -10.25 -0.40 -0.70
CA MET A 68 -11.17 -1.46 -1.04
C MET A 68 -11.53 -1.40 -2.52
N ALA A 69 -11.28 -2.50 -3.23
CA ALA A 69 -11.58 -2.60 -4.65
C ALA A 69 -12.94 -3.27 -4.87
N GLU A 70 -13.76 -2.65 -5.71
CA GLU A 70 -15.02 -3.22 -6.23
C GLU A 70 -14.73 -4.11 -7.45
N GLU A 71 -15.50 -5.19 -7.61
CA GLU A 71 -15.31 -6.18 -8.68
C GLU A 71 -13.85 -6.66 -8.82
N ALA A 72 -13.21 -6.89 -7.68
CA ALA A 72 -11.81 -7.27 -7.61
C ALA A 72 -11.56 -8.57 -8.40
N ARG A 73 -10.55 -8.53 -9.27
CA ARG A 73 -10.26 -9.62 -10.20
C ARG A 73 -9.18 -10.55 -9.65
N LEU A 74 -9.54 -11.81 -9.44
CA LEU A 74 -8.57 -12.87 -9.21
C LEU A 74 -8.28 -13.59 -10.53
N ARG A 75 -7.00 -13.68 -10.92
CA ARG A 75 -6.56 -14.45 -12.09
C ARG A 75 -5.86 -15.73 -11.64
N ASN A 76 -6.56 -16.86 -11.70
CA ASN A 76 -6.02 -18.21 -11.50
C ASN A 76 -6.52 -19.11 -12.65
N GLY A 77 -5.91 -18.97 -13.83
CA GLY A 77 -6.35 -19.67 -15.07
C GLY A 77 -7.58 -19.06 -15.73
N THR A 78 -8.63 -18.76 -14.97
CA THR A 78 -9.81 -17.97 -15.35
C THR A 78 -9.88 -16.65 -14.55
N VAL A 79 -10.68 -15.69 -15.02
CA VAL A 79 -10.89 -14.41 -14.31
C VAL A 79 -12.17 -14.51 -13.48
N THR A 80 -12.03 -14.60 -12.17
CA THR A 80 -13.15 -14.55 -11.22
C THR A 80 -13.25 -13.14 -10.61
N ARG A 81 -14.48 -12.66 -10.39
CA ARG A 81 -14.76 -11.32 -9.85
C ARG A 81 -15.36 -11.46 -8.46
N MET A 82 -14.67 -10.92 -7.47
CA MET A 82 -15.15 -10.77 -6.09
C MET A 82 -15.84 -9.41 -5.96
N ASP A 83 -16.92 -9.30 -5.19
CA ASP A 83 -17.67 -8.04 -5.12
C ASP A 83 -16.86 -6.93 -4.45
N TYR A 84 -16.30 -7.17 -3.27
CA TYR A 84 -15.41 -6.23 -2.60
C TYR A 84 -14.19 -6.94 -2.00
N LEU A 85 -13.02 -6.34 -2.18
CA LEU A 85 -11.77 -6.80 -1.57
C LEU A 85 -11.05 -5.63 -0.91
N GLY A 86 -11.08 -5.59 0.42
CA GLY A 86 -10.28 -4.68 1.25
C GLY A 86 -8.85 -5.17 1.34
N VAL A 87 -7.89 -4.25 1.19
CA VAL A 87 -6.45 -4.54 1.28
C VAL A 87 -5.77 -3.73 2.37
N ALA A 88 -4.70 -4.28 2.95
CA ALA A 88 -3.83 -3.52 3.84
C ALA A 88 -3.03 -2.50 3.02
N SER A 89 -3.08 -1.23 3.40
CA SER A 89 -2.46 -0.12 2.66
C SER A 89 -0.95 -0.26 2.46
N GLU A 90 -0.27 -0.97 3.37
CA GLU A 90 1.20 -1.11 3.41
C GLU A 90 1.74 -2.30 2.62
N THR A 91 0.91 -3.30 2.33
CA THR A 91 1.34 -4.55 1.69
C THR A 91 0.50 -4.89 0.46
N ASN A 92 -0.63 -4.19 0.26
CA ASN A 92 -1.69 -4.56 -0.67
C ASN A 92 -2.15 -6.03 -0.47
N THR A 93 -1.97 -6.60 0.71
CA THR A 93 -2.47 -7.95 1.01
C THR A 93 -3.96 -7.91 1.30
N PRO A 94 -4.74 -8.88 0.81
CA PRO A 94 -6.16 -8.99 1.12
C PRO A 94 -6.40 -9.13 2.63
N VAL A 95 -7.27 -8.29 3.19
CA VAL A 95 -7.63 -8.32 4.62
C VAL A 95 -9.12 -8.52 4.89
N LEU A 96 -9.97 -8.16 3.93
CA LEU A 96 -11.41 -8.33 4.01
C LEU A 96 -11.97 -8.70 2.63
N LEU A 97 -12.64 -9.84 2.55
CA LEU A 97 -13.44 -10.22 1.39
C LEU A 97 -14.92 -10.01 1.72
N ILE A 98 -15.68 -9.36 0.85
CA ILE A 98 -17.15 -9.31 0.95
C ILE A 98 -17.74 -9.81 -0.36
N GLU A 99 -18.59 -10.81 -0.24
CA GLU A 99 -19.40 -11.35 -1.31
C GLU A 99 -20.87 -10.97 -1.06
N ALA A 100 -21.46 -10.28 -2.03
CA ALA A 100 -22.82 -9.79 -2.01
C ALA A 100 -23.76 -10.75 -2.76
N LYS A 101 -25.04 -10.70 -2.38
CA LYS A 101 -26.15 -11.37 -3.06
C LYS A 101 -27.31 -10.38 -3.20
N ALA A 102 -28.24 -10.67 -4.09
CA ALA A 102 -29.44 -9.87 -4.25
C ALA A 102 -30.26 -9.79 -2.94
N TRP A 103 -30.94 -8.66 -2.73
CA TRP A 103 -31.65 -8.34 -1.50
C TRP A 103 -32.69 -9.39 -1.07
N ASP A 104 -33.36 -9.99 -2.05
CA ASP A 104 -34.42 -10.98 -1.84
C ASP A 104 -33.91 -12.39 -1.54
N LYS A 105 -32.58 -12.61 -1.52
CA LYS A 105 -32.03 -13.95 -1.29
C LYS A 105 -32.30 -14.45 0.13
N PRO A 106 -32.89 -15.65 0.26
CA PRO A 106 -33.29 -16.17 1.54
C PRO A 106 -32.07 -16.53 2.39
N PHE A 107 -32.27 -16.47 3.70
CA PHE A 107 -31.26 -16.93 4.63
C PHE A 107 -31.16 -18.46 4.66
N ILE A 108 -30.07 -18.97 5.24
CA ILE A 108 -29.81 -20.40 5.25
C ILE A 108 -30.94 -21.16 5.94
N THR A 109 -31.38 -22.23 5.29
CA THR A 109 -32.34 -23.18 5.86
C THR A 109 -31.86 -24.62 5.62
N PRO A 110 -32.13 -25.54 6.56
CA PRO A 110 -31.72 -26.92 6.44
C PRO A 110 -32.55 -27.62 5.36
N ARG A 111 -31.94 -28.60 4.72
CA ARG A 111 -32.65 -29.49 3.81
C ARG A 111 -33.36 -30.58 4.62
N GLY A 112 -34.69 -30.54 4.66
CA GLY A 112 -35.53 -31.55 5.34
C GLY A 112 -36.45 -30.95 6.41
N THR A 113 -37.01 -31.80 7.28
CA THR A 113 -38.00 -31.41 8.30
C THR A 113 -37.40 -31.03 9.65
N ASN A 114 -36.06 -31.04 9.78
CA ASN A 114 -35.43 -30.66 11.04
C ASN A 114 -35.50 -29.14 11.21
N THR A 115 -36.29 -28.69 12.19
CA THR A 115 -36.52 -27.27 12.48
C THR A 115 -35.65 -26.75 13.63
N ASN A 116 -34.95 -27.63 14.35
CA ASN A 116 -34.10 -27.23 15.47
C ASN A 116 -32.62 -27.26 15.06
N TYR A 117 -32.07 -26.09 14.72
CA TYR A 117 -30.68 -25.93 14.32
C TYR A 117 -30.16 -24.54 14.70
N GLU A 118 -28.87 -24.45 15.00
CA GLU A 118 -28.15 -23.19 15.11
C GLU A 118 -27.60 -22.79 13.74
N PHE A 119 -27.79 -21.53 13.33
CA PHE A 119 -27.42 -21.06 12.00
C PHE A 119 -25.93 -21.24 11.70
N SER A 120 -25.06 -20.86 12.65
CA SER A 120 -23.60 -21.02 12.54
C SER A 120 -23.18 -22.49 12.40
N SER A 121 -23.88 -23.39 13.08
CA SER A 121 -23.63 -24.84 12.97
C SER A 121 -24.06 -25.40 11.62
N LEU A 122 -25.19 -24.96 11.07
CA LEU A 122 -25.64 -25.37 9.74
C LEU A 122 -24.69 -24.85 8.64
N ILE A 123 -24.20 -23.62 8.76
CA ILE A 123 -23.20 -23.05 7.85
C ILE A 123 -21.90 -23.85 7.93
N ALA A 124 -21.40 -24.15 9.14
CA ALA A 124 -20.20 -24.98 9.33
C ALA A 124 -20.36 -26.36 8.68
N GLN A 125 -21.52 -27.01 8.83
CA GLN A 125 -21.83 -28.29 8.19
C GLN A 125 -21.86 -28.18 6.66
N ALA A 126 -22.44 -27.12 6.10
CA ALA A 126 -22.47 -26.88 4.66
C ALA A 126 -21.05 -26.67 4.08
N ILE A 127 -20.19 -25.94 4.80
CA ILE A 127 -18.78 -25.77 4.43
C ILE A 127 -18.03 -27.10 4.50
N ASN A 128 -18.22 -27.86 5.58
CA ASN A 128 -17.58 -29.17 5.71
C ASN A 128 -18.04 -30.15 4.61
N HIS A 129 -19.32 -30.10 4.23
CA HIS A 129 -19.86 -30.87 3.12
C HIS A 129 -19.18 -30.52 1.80
N TRP A 130 -19.10 -29.23 1.46
CA TRP A 130 -18.42 -28.75 0.25
C TRP A 130 -16.93 -29.13 0.24
N ARG A 131 -16.22 -28.96 1.36
CA ARG A 131 -14.79 -29.31 1.47
C ARG A 131 -14.50 -30.80 1.28
N ASN A 132 -15.47 -31.66 1.59
CA ASN A 132 -15.37 -33.10 1.38
C ASN A 132 -15.94 -33.53 0.01
N GLU A 133 -15.93 -32.61 -0.98
CA GLU A 133 -16.40 -32.85 -2.35
C GLU A 133 -17.86 -33.30 -2.42
N GLY A 134 -18.67 -32.91 -1.42
CA GLY A 134 -20.07 -33.30 -1.35
C GLY A 134 -20.93 -32.59 -2.39
N ASP A 135 -21.81 -33.33 -3.05
CA ASP A 135 -22.68 -32.80 -4.11
C ASP A 135 -23.72 -31.78 -3.60
N ARG A 136 -24.07 -30.83 -4.47
CA ARG A 136 -25.17 -29.86 -4.29
C ARG A 136 -26.51 -30.49 -3.91
N ALA A 137 -26.79 -31.69 -4.43
CA ALA A 137 -28.04 -32.42 -4.18
C ALA A 137 -28.14 -33.01 -2.78
N THR A 138 -27.01 -33.21 -2.10
CA THR A 138 -26.94 -33.82 -0.76
C THR A 138 -26.50 -32.84 0.32
N SER A 139 -26.33 -31.56 -0.04
CA SER A 139 -25.98 -30.50 0.91
C SER A 139 -26.94 -30.47 2.11
N PRO A 140 -26.41 -30.29 3.33
CA PRO A 140 -27.24 -30.14 4.54
C PRO A 140 -28.09 -28.86 4.51
N ALA A 141 -27.74 -27.88 3.68
CA ALA A 141 -28.49 -26.66 3.45
C ALA A 141 -29.21 -26.67 2.09
N THR A 142 -30.01 -25.62 1.84
CA THR A 142 -30.60 -25.38 0.52
C THR A 142 -29.53 -25.34 -0.57
N ALA A 143 -29.93 -25.70 -1.80
CA ALA A 143 -29.02 -25.80 -2.92
C ALA A 143 -28.33 -24.47 -3.26
N GLU A 144 -29.05 -23.34 -3.13
CA GLU A 144 -28.47 -22.00 -3.30
C GLU A 144 -27.33 -21.73 -2.31
N TRP A 145 -27.45 -22.17 -1.06
CA TRP A 145 -26.41 -21.99 -0.06
C TRP A 145 -25.17 -22.84 -0.30
N HIS A 146 -25.33 -24.00 -0.94
CA HIS A 146 -24.17 -24.76 -1.42
C HIS A 146 -23.38 -23.94 -2.46
N ASP A 147 -24.09 -23.34 -3.42
CA ASP A 147 -23.47 -22.51 -4.46
C ASP A 147 -22.77 -21.27 -3.85
N TYR A 148 -23.35 -20.66 -2.81
CA TYR A 148 -22.74 -19.51 -2.11
C TYR A 148 -21.47 -19.91 -1.34
N VAL A 149 -21.50 -21.06 -0.65
CA VAL A 149 -20.34 -21.61 0.06
C VAL A 149 -19.22 -21.94 -0.91
N GLU A 150 -19.54 -22.57 -2.04
CA GLU A 150 -18.57 -22.87 -3.10
C GLU A 150 -17.90 -21.60 -3.62
N GLN A 151 -18.70 -20.55 -3.90
CA GLN A 151 -18.18 -19.28 -4.40
C GLN A 151 -17.22 -18.60 -3.41
N VAL A 152 -17.65 -18.39 -2.16
CA VAL A 152 -16.82 -17.75 -1.14
C VAL A 152 -15.60 -18.62 -0.80
N GLY A 153 -15.78 -19.92 -0.65
CA GLY A 153 -14.70 -20.87 -0.38
C GLY A 153 -13.65 -20.89 -1.50
N GLY A 154 -14.09 -20.86 -2.76
CA GLY A 154 -13.22 -20.75 -3.93
C GLY A 154 -12.40 -19.46 -3.93
N TYR A 155 -12.99 -18.32 -3.56
CA TYR A 155 -12.26 -17.05 -3.40
C TYR A 155 -11.24 -17.11 -2.28
N VAL A 156 -11.64 -17.59 -1.11
CA VAL A 156 -10.79 -17.68 0.07
C VAL A 156 -9.55 -18.55 -0.21
N CYS A 157 -9.72 -19.76 -0.77
CA CYS A 157 -8.58 -20.61 -1.08
C CYS A 157 -7.77 -20.08 -2.27
N GLY A 158 -8.41 -19.47 -3.28
CA GLY A 158 -7.68 -18.83 -4.38
C GLY A 158 -6.84 -17.62 -3.95
N LEU A 159 -7.28 -16.86 -2.95
CA LEU A 159 -6.49 -15.78 -2.33
C LEU A 159 -5.31 -16.36 -1.53
N LEU A 160 -5.51 -17.45 -0.79
CA LEU A 160 -4.42 -18.14 -0.08
C LEU A 160 -3.33 -18.61 -1.04
N ASP A 161 -3.71 -19.29 -2.12
CA ASP A 161 -2.76 -19.82 -3.11
C ASP A 161 -1.94 -18.71 -3.79
N ARG A 162 -2.53 -17.52 -3.95
CA ARG A 162 -1.89 -16.41 -4.65
C ARG A 162 -1.01 -15.54 -3.77
N TYR A 163 -1.45 -15.29 -2.54
CA TYR A 163 -0.82 -14.33 -1.64
C TYR A 163 -0.07 -14.98 -0.48
N GLU A 164 -0.23 -16.29 -0.27
CA GLU A 164 0.35 -17.05 0.85
C GLU A 164 0.09 -16.39 2.22
N HIS A 165 -1.04 -15.66 2.31
CA HIS A 165 -1.41 -14.82 3.43
C HIS A 165 -2.72 -15.31 4.05
N GLU A 166 -2.82 -15.23 5.37
CA GLU A 166 -4.08 -15.54 6.05
C GLU A 166 -5.05 -14.38 5.92
N LEU A 167 -6.11 -14.57 5.12
CA LEU A 167 -7.22 -13.64 5.06
C LEU A 167 -7.87 -13.52 6.45
N PRO A 168 -7.87 -12.34 7.10
CA PRO A 168 -8.45 -12.14 8.43
C PRO A 168 -9.97 -12.31 8.45
N ARG A 169 -10.69 -11.79 7.47
CA ARG A 169 -12.16 -11.82 7.43
C ARG A 169 -12.70 -12.08 6.04
N ALA A 170 -13.76 -12.87 5.97
CA ALA A 170 -14.63 -12.97 4.81
C ALA A 170 -16.08 -12.75 5.23
N VAL A 171 -16.88 -12.16 4.36
CA VAL A 171 -18.28 -11.85 4.60
C VAL A 171 -19.11 -12.34 3.42
N LEU A 172 -20.24 -12.98 3.73
CA LEU A 172 -21.30 -13.25 2.77
C LEU A 172 -22.56 -12.51 3.22
N THR A 173 -23.17 -11.71 2.35
CA THR A 173 -24.31 -10.85 2.72
C THR A 173 -25.32 -10.70 1.58
N SER A 174 -26.59 -10.53 1.93
CA SER A 174 -27.63 -10.01 1.02
C SER A 174 -28.11 -8.60 1.38
N GLY A 175 -27.52 -7.99 2.41
CA GLY A 175 -28.06 -6.77 3.04
C GLY A 175 -29.19 -7.03 4.03
N GLN A 176 -29.96 -8.11 3.88
CA GLN A 176 -30.94 -8.55 4.90
C GLN A 176 -30.34 -9.42 6.00
N TRP A 177 -29.21 -10.04 5.69
CA TRP A 177 -28.43 -10.87 6.58
C TRP A 177 -26.96 -10.78 6.20
N LEU A 178 -26.11 -11.03 7.18
CA LEU A 178 -24.66 -10.95 7.04
C LEU A 178 -24.03 -12.09 7.84
N VAL A 179 -23.14 -12.85 7.21
CA VAL A 179 -22.36 -13.92 7.84
C VAL A 179 -20.88 -13.52 7.79
N VAL A 180 -20.27 -13.37 8.97
CA VAL A 180 -18.83 -13.09 9.11
C VAL A 180 -18.08 -14.38 9.42
N PHE A 181 -17.09 -14.70 8.59
CA PHE A 181 -16.11 -15.74 8.87
C PHE A 181 -14.89 -15.11 9.55
N LYS A 182 -14.66 -15.44 10.82
CA LYS A 182 -13.58 -14.87 11.66
C LYS A 182 -12.20 -15.44 11.34
N ARG A 183 -12.12 -16.65 10.80
CA ARG A 183 -10.86 -17.31 10.39
C ARG A 183 -11.06 -18.02 9.05
N PRO A 184 -11.33 -17.30 7.95
CA PRO A 184 -11.80 -17.92 6.71
C PRO A 184 -10.81 -18.94 6.14
N ILE A 185 -9.50 -18.73 6.22
CA ILE A 185 -8.52 -19.73 5.78
C ILE A 185 -8.63 -21.04 6.59
N ALA A 186 -8.74 -20.94 7.91
CA ALA A 186 -8.96 -22.09 8.77
C ALA A 186 -10.27 -22.79 8.40
N THR A 187 -11.37 -22.04 8.32
CA THR A 187 -12.72 -22.55 8.06
C THR A 187 -12.84 -23.22 6.68
N PHE A 188 -12.35 -22.60 5.60
CA PHE A 188 -12.58 -23.07 4.23
C PHE A 188 -11.47 -23.97 3.68
N CYS A 189 -10.21 -23.82 4.14
CA CYS A 189 -9.08 -24.50 3.49
C CYS A 189 -8.34 -25.49 4.41
N ARG A 190 -8.28 -25.27 5.74
CA ARG A 190 -7.39 -26.06 6.63
C ARG A 190 -8.09 -26.90 7.70
N GLU A 191 -8.76 -26.28 8.66
CA GLU A 191 -9.30 -26.90 9.89
C GLU A 191 -10.76 -27.33 9.73
N VAL A 192 -11.24 -28.31 10.49
CA VAL A 192 -12.69 -28.65 10.49
C VAL A 192 -13.52 -27.40 10.83
N PRO A 193 -14.52 -27.01 10.00
CA PRO A 193 -15.27 -25.78 10.23
C PRO A 193 -15.94 -25.76 11.60
N SER A 194 -15.68 -24.71 12.38
CA SER A 194 -16.30 -24.49 13.68
C SER A 194 -17.39 -23.42 13.61
N ALA A 195 -18.52 -23.69 14.27
CA ALA A 195 -19.58 -22.70 14.47
C ALA A 195 -19.06 -21.46 15.24
N THR A 196 -18.03 -21.61 16.07
CA THR A 196 -17.43 -20.49 16.81
C THR A 196 -16.70 -19.50 15.93
N ASP A 197 -16.32 -19.88 14.70
CA ASP A 197 -15.65 -19.01 13.74
C ASP A 197 -16.64 -18.28 12.81
N ILE A 198 -17.94 -18.50 12.99
CA ILE A 198 -19.00 -17.99 12.12
C ILE A 198 -19.95 -17.12 12.94
N GLU A 199 -19.97 -15.83 12.64
CA GLU A 199 -20.88 -14.87 13.26
C GLU A 199 -22.03 -14.53 12.32
N VAL A 200 -23.26 -14.52 12.84
CA VAL A 200 -24.47 -14.29 12.04
C VAL A 200 -25.18 -13.04 12.54
N PHE A 201 -25.53 -12.16 11.60
CA PHE A 201 -26.34 -10.98 11.83
C PHE A 201 -27.55 -11.02 10.90
N ARG A 202 -28.75 -10.90 11.48
CA ARG A 202 -29.96 -10.54 10.73
C ARG A 202 -30.04 -9.01 10.66
N LYS A 203 -30.82 -8.46 9.74
CA LYS A 203 -30.99 -7.00 9.63
C LYS A 203 -31.34 -6.31 10.96
N VAL A 204 -32.19 -6.94 11.79
CA VAL A 204 -32.55 -6.43 13.14
C VAL A 204 -31.35 -6.36 14.09
N ASP A 205 -30.29 -7.09 13.81
CA ASP A 205 -29.06 -7.13 14.60
C ASP A 205 -28.05 -6.06 14.20
N PHE A 206 -28.16 -5.47 13.01
CA PHE A 206 -27.12 -4.58 12.47
C PHE A 206 -26.87 -3.38 13.39
N VAL A 207 -27.95 -2.72 13.83
CA VAL A 207 -27.86 -1.61 14.80
C VAL A 207 -27.66 -2.16 16.22
N ARG A 208 -28.45 -3.17 16.62
CA ARG A 208 -28.42 -3.74 17.98
C ARG A 208 -27.04 -4.26 18.39
N ARG A 209 -26.26 -4.77 17.44
CA ARG A 209 -24.91 -5.31 17.60
C ARG A 209 -23.89 -4.52 16.76
N ALA A 210 -24.14 -3.22 16.53
CA ALA A 210 -23.27 -2.37 15.70
C ALA A 210 -21.82 -2.36 16.19
N SER A 211 -21.62 -2.29 17.52
CA SER A 211 -20.29 -2.37 18.15
C SER A 211 -19.52 -3.64 17.75
N GLU A 212 -20.18 -4.79 17.82
CA GLU A 212 -19.60 -6.07 17.44
C GLU A 212 -19.30 -6.13 15.95
N LEU A 213 -20.23 -5.67 15.11
CA LEU A 213 -20.08 -5.62 13.66
C LEU A 213 -18.90 -4.72 13.25
N TYR A 214 -18.78 -3.55 13.88
CA TYR A 214 -17.66 -2.63 13.69
C TYR A 214 -16.34 -3.27 14.10
N GLY A 215 -16.29 -3.88 15.29
CA GLY A 215 -15.11 -4.60 15.79
C GLY A 215 -14.71 -5.82 14.95
N LEU A 216 -15.63 -6.37 14.15
CA LEU A 216 -15.33 -7.47 13.24
C LEU A 216 -14.83 -7.01 11.87
N LEU A 217 -15.32 -5.87 11.35
CA LEU A 217 -15.20 -5.53 9.93
C LEU A 217 -14.54 -4.18 9.64
N SER A 218 -14.36 -3.30 10.63
CA SER A 218 -13.84 -1.96 10.37
C SER A 218 -12.40 -1.99 9.88
N ALA A 219 -12.06 -1.05 8.99
CA ALA A 219 -10.70 -0.86 8.49
C ALA A 219 -9.71 -0.67 9.66
N ALA A 220 -10.10 0.08 10.69
CA ALA A 220 -9.30 0.31 11.88
C ALA A 220 -9.01 -0.96 12.69
N THR A 221 -9.90 -1.96 12.65
CA THR A 221 -9.68 -3.22 13.38
C THR A 221 -8.91 -4.23 12.55
N LEU A 222 -9.16 -4.27 11.24
CA LEU A 222 -8.55 -5.26 10.35
C LEU A 222 -7.20 -4.83 9.78
N ARG A 223 -6.86 -3.54 9.87
CA ARG A 223 -5.53 -3.03 9.50
C ARG A 223 -4.68 -2.88 10.74
N VAL A 224 -3.47 -3.44 10.68
CA VAL A 224 -2.38 -2.95 11.51
C VAL A 224 -1.88 -1.66 10.85
N GLU A 225 -2.40 -0.50 11.25
CA GLU A 225 -1.81 0.76 10.83
C GLU A 225 -0.44 0.92 11.50
N LEU A 226 0.61 0.65 10.72
CA LEU A 226 1.96 0.97 11.14
C LEU A 226 2.14 2.49 11.07
N PRO A 227 2.62 3.14 12.14
CA PRO A 227 2.91 4.55 12.05
C PRO A 227 4.00 4.78 11.00
N PHE A 228 3.89 5.88 10.25
CA PHE A 228 4.87 6.21 9.20
C PHE A 228 6.31 6.21 9.72
N ARG A 229 6.50 6.56 11.01
CA ARG A 229 7.78 6.45 11.70
C ARG A 229 7.59 5.87 13.10
N ILE A 230 8.55 5.05 13.51
CA ILE A 230 8.77 4.65 14.89
C ILE A 230 10.19 5.01 15.33
N ARG A 231 10.41 5.13 16.63
CA ARG A 231 11.75 5.25 17.22
C ARG A 231 12.35 3.87 17.44
N ALA A 232 13.67 3.77 17.53
CA ALA A 232 14.35 2.50 17.83
C ALA A 232 13.79 1.83 19.10
N ALA A 233 13.53 2.61 20.15
CA ALA A 233 12.93 2.15 21.40
C ALA A 233 11.51 1.57 21.29
N GLN A 234 10.83 1.81 20.16
CA GLN A 234 9.46 1.36 19.93
C GLN A 234 9.40 0.11 19.05
N VAL A 235 10.51 -0.38 18.51
CA VAL A 235 10.53 -1.50 17.54
C VAL A 235 9.83 -2.74 18.10
N LEU A 236 10.09 -3.10 19.36
CA LEU A 236 9.48 -4.25 20.02
C LEU A 236 7.96 -4.13 20.24
N ASN A 237 7.39 -2.93 20.11
CA ASN A 237 5.93 -2.75 20.17
C ASN A 237 5.23 -3.23 18.90
N TYR A 238 5.97 -3.42 17.80
CA TYR A 238 5.42 -3.71 16.48
C TYR A 238 5.94 -5.02 15.87
N VAL A 239 7.14 -5.48 16.25
CA VAL A 239 7.71 -6.71 15.71
C VAL A 239 8.54 -7.45 16.76
N ALA A 240 8.38 -8.77 16.80
CA ALA A 240 9.23 -9.65 17.60
C ALA A 240 10.63 -9.77 16.96
N PRO A 241 11.73 -9.85 17.73
CA PRO A 241 13.08 -9.92 17.18
C PRO A 241 13.33 -11.02 16.14
N GLU A 242 12.72 -12.19 16.34
CA GLU A 242 12.79 -13.34 15.45
C GLU A 242 11.96 -13.17 14.17
N ALA A 243 10.96 -12.29 14.19
CA ALA A 243 10.11 -12.01 13.03
C ALA A 243 10.78 -11.04 12.03
N VAL A 244 11.82 -10.30 12.43
CA VAL A 244 12.59 -9.44 11.52
C VAL A 244 13.46 -10.30 10.60
N VAL A 245 13.19 -10.23 9.29
CA VAL A 245 13.86 -11.03 8.25
C VAL A 245 14.86 -10.22 7.43
N ASP A 246 14.66 -8.91 7.28
CA ASP A 246 15.63 -8.01 6.63
C ASP A 246 15.67 -6.65 7.34
N CYS A 247 16.81 -5.97 7.19
CA CYS A 247 16.99 -4.56 7.52
C CYS A 247 17.58 -3.84 6.32
N PHE A 248 17.11 -2.64 5.99
CA PHE A 248 17.69 -1.83 4.92
C PHE A 248 18.01 -0.44 5.45
N HIS A 249 19.15 0.12 5.08
CA HIS A 249 19.33 1.56 5.18
C HIS A 249 18.33 2.28 4.28
N ALA A 250 17.85 3.39 4.80
CA ALA A 250 16.92 4.27 4.14
C ALA A 250 17.22 5.73 4.50
N LEU A 251 16.62 6.64 3.72
CA LEU A 251 16.66 8.06 3.97
C LEU A 251 15.24 8.62 3.92
N HIS A 252 14.83 9.31 4.98
CA HIS A 252 13.71 10.24 4.89
C HIS A 252 14.26 11.59 4.44
N LEU A 253 13.77 12.09 3.32
CA LEU A 253 14.18 13.37 2.73
C LEU A 253 13.04 14.37 2.82
N SER A 254 13.37 15.57 3.27
CA SER A 254 12.51 16.75 3.14
C SER A 254 13.18 17.74 2.18
N TYR A 255 12.39 18.29 1.27
CA TYR A 255 12.83 19.34 0.38
C TYR A 255 12.10 20.64 0.70
N GLU A 256 12.88 21.71 0.89
CA GLU A 256 12.37 23.02 1.25
C GLU A 256 12.85 24.09 0.26
N ALA A 257 11.97 25.01 -0.12
CA ALA A 257 12.35 26.26 -0.76
C ALA A 257 12.65 27.30 0.33
N SER A 258 13.93 27.60 0.55
CA SER A 258 14.38 28.50 1.62
C SER A 258 14.72 29.90 1.12
N GLY A 259 14.60 30.89 2.00
CA GLY A 259 14.89 32.29 1.71
C GLY A 259 13.64 33.14 1.52
N SER A 260 13.85 34.42 1.20
CA SER A 260 12.76 35.38 0.99
C SER A 260 12.11 35.17 -0.38
N GLN A 261 10.78 35.31 -0.44
CA GLN A 261 10.02 35.35 -1.70
C GLN A 261 10.38 36.55 -2.58
N LEU A 262 11.02 37.59 -2.02
CA LEU A 262 11.53 38.74 -2.78
C LEU A 262 12.80 38.40 -3.58
N PHE A 263 13.48 37.30 -3.23
CA PHE A 263 14.66 36.80 -3.94
C PHE A 263 14.37 35.41 -4.49
N SER A 264 15.24 34.88 -5.36
CA SER A 264 15.12 33.50 -5.82
C SER A 264 15.35 32.54 -4.63
N PRO A 265 14.33 31.75 -4.22
CA PRO A 265 14.49 30.81 -3.13
C PRO A 265 15.53 29.75 -3.49
N ARG A 266 16.26 29.27 -2.48
CA ARG A 266 17.26 28.22 -2.65
C ARG A 266 16.74 26.87 -2.16
N PRO A 267 16.98 25.78 -2.91
CA PRO A 267 16.64 24.44 -2.46
C PRO A 267 17.47 24.09 -1.22
N ARG A 268 16.81 23.58 -0.18
CA ARG A 268 17.42 22.87 0.95
C ARG A 268 16.92 21.44 0.92
N ILE A 269 17.86 20.49 0.95
CA ILE A 269 17.56 19.06 1.04
C ILE A 269 17.99 18.61 2.43
N LEU A 270 17.02 18.26 3.24
CA LEU A 270 17.21 17.81 4.61
C LEU A 270 17.17 16.28 4.64
N VAL A 271 18.25 15.68 5.13
CA VAL A 271 18.45 14.23 5.15
C VAL A 271 18.28 13.72 6.57
N TYR A 272 17.36 12.76 6.75
CA TYR A 272 17.16 12.03 8.00
C TYR A 272 17.53 10.56 7.75
N PRO A 273 18.63 10.07 8.37
CA PRO A 273 18.94 8.64 8.34
C PRO A 273 17.77 7.82 8.89
N ALA A 274 17.45 6.75 8.19
CA ALA A 274 16.35 5.86 8.53
C ALA A 274 16.77 4.39 8.34
N LEU A 275 16.01 3.50 8.95
CA LEU A 275 16.06 2.07 8.65
C LEU A 275 14.66 1.61 8.28
N VAL A 276 14.59 0.62 7.39
CA VAL A 276 13.36 -0.11 7.11
C VAL A 276 13.57 -1.56 7.49
N LEU A 277 12.82 -2.03 8.49
CA LEU A 277 12.79 -3.43 8.89
C LEU A 277 11.65 -4.14 8.15
N ARG A 278 11.93 -5.32 7.63
CA ARG A 278 10.92 -6.19 7.05
C ARG A 278 10.65 -7.35 7.99
N SER A 279 9.39 -7.54 8.35
CA SER A 279 8.96 -8.73 9.10
C SER A 279 8.66 -9.91 8.18
N ASN A 280 8.57 -11.11 8.76
CA ASN A 280 8.29 -12.36 8.06
C ASN A 280 6.91 -12.40 7.39
N ASP A 281 5.94 -11.63 7.89
CA ASP A 281 4.63 -11.40 7.29
C ASP A 281 4.64 -10.34 6.16
N GLY A 282 5.80 -9.78 5.86
CA GLY A 282 6.01 -8.80 4.79
C GLY A 282 5.76 -7.34 5.19
N ALA A 283 5.40 -7.04 6.43
CA ALA A 283 5.22 -5.65 6.86
C ALA A 283 6.54 -4.87 6.86
N LEU A 284 6.45 -3.56 6.59
CA LEU A 284 7.60 -2.65 6.50
C LEU A 284 7.54 -1.61 7.63
N LEU A 285 8.47 -1.72 8.58
CA LEU A 285 8.59 -0.79 9.71
C LEU A 285 9.68 0.23 9.44
N THR A 286 9.30 1.51 9.43
CA THR A 286 10.25 2.62 9.21
C THR A 286 10.72 3.18 10.55
N VAL A 287 12.01 3.05 10.84
CA VAL A 287 12.63 3.58 12.06
C VAL A 287 13.37 4.89 11.75
N ILE A 288 13.01 5.96 12.47
CA ILE A 288 13.64 7.28 12.37
C ILE A 288 13.75 7.86 13.79
N GLU A 289 14.96 8.20 14.22
CA GLU A 289 15.22 8.68 15.58
C GLU A 289 15.65 10.15 15.66
N GLY A 290 16.38 10.64 14.65
CA GLY A 290 16.89 12.02 14.61
C GLY A 290 15.77 13.05 14.44
N ALA A 291 15.71 14.03 15.34
CA ALA A 291 14.86 15.21 15.21
C ALA A 291 15.51 16.31 14.36
N GLU A 292 16.84 16.39 14.39
CA GLU A 292 17.61 17.37 13.62
C GLU A 292 18.01 16.80 12.25
N PRO A 293 17.73 17.52 11.16
CA PRO A 293 18.15 17.09 9.83
C PRO A 293 19.65 17.29 9.60
N LEU A 294 20.22 16.40 8.79
CA LEU A 294 21.51 16.63 8.14
C LEU A 294 21.27 17.33 6.81
N GLU A 295 21.54 18.64 6.75
CA GLU A 295 21.38 19.40 5.51
C GLU A 295 22.43 18.99 4.48
N LEU A 296 21.97 18.52 3.32
CA LEU A 296 22.84 18.22 2.18
C LEU A 296 23.60 19.49 1.81
N SER A 297 24.92 19.43 1.90
CA SER A 297 25.78 20.56 1.65
C SER A 297 27.03 20.14 0.87
N TYR A 298 27.43 21.01 -0.06
CA TYR A 298 28.65 20.88 -0.84
C TYR A 298 29.74 21.73 -0.16
N ASN A 299 30.78 21.11 0.38
CA ASN A 299 31.85 21.84 1.05
C ASN A 299 32.72 22.57 0.02
N ARG A 300 32.58 23.90 -0.02
CA ARG A 300 33.28 24.77 -0.97
C ARG A 300 34.74 25.04 -0.61
N ALA A 301 35.19 24.64 0.58
CA ALA A 301 36.58 24.79 1.00
C ALA A 301 37.48 23.64 0.51
N VAL A 302 36.92 22.64 -0.17
CA VAL A 302 37.67 21.50 -0.71
C VAL A 302 38.05 21.80 -2.16
N ASP A 303 39.35 21.71 -2.47
CA ASP A 303 39.87 21.98 -3.82
C ASP A 303 39.42 20.93 -4.85
N ASP A 304 39.39 19.65 -4.46
CA ASP A 304 38.82 18.59 -5.29
C ASP A 304 37.31 18.51 -5.09
N MET A 305 36.57 19.00 -6.07
CA MET A 305 35.11 18.98 -6.06
C MET A 305 34.53 17.56 -5.96
N ASN A 306 35.27 16.49 -6.30
CA ASN A 306 34.80 15.12 -6.10
C ASN A 306 34.74 14.70 -4.62
N LEU A 307 35.48 15.39 -3.75
CA LEU A 307 35.52 15.13 -2.31
C LEU A 307 34.63 16.10 -1.51
N ALA A 308 34.03 17.08 -2.16
CA ALA A 308 33.29 18.12 -1.48
C ALA A 308 31.97 17.66 -0.82
N LEU A 309 31.43 16.48 -1.18
CA LEU A 309 30.33 15.84 -0.44
C LEU A 309 30.80 14.94 0.70
N GLU A 310 32.09 14.60 0.79
CA GLU A 310 32.63 13.66 1.78
C GLU A 310 32.22 13.99 3.23
N PRO A 311 32.28 15.26 3.70
CA PRO A 311 31.89 15.58 5.07
C PRO A 311 30.42 15.26 5.35
N HIS A 312 29.53 15.57 4.41
CA HIS A 312 28.09 15.28 4.53
C HIS A 312 27.84 13.77 4.51
N LEU A 313 28.42 13.06 3.55
CA LEU A 313 28.24 11.60 3.44
C LEU A 313 28.75 10.88 4.69
N THR A 314 29.86 11.34 5.27
CA THR A 314 30.41 10.81 6.53
C THR A 314 29.46 11.05 7.71
N GLN A 315 28.88 12.25 7.82
CA GLN A 315 27.89 12.56 8.87
C GLN A 315 26.66 11.67 8.76
N VAL A 316 26.12 11.49 7.55
CA VAL A 316 24.97 10.62 7.30
C VAL A 316 25.32 9.16 7.61
N ALA A 317 26.49 8.68 7.18
CA ALA A 317 26.93 7.31 7.46
C ALA A 317 27.05 7.05 8.97
N ASN A 318 27.71 7.95 9.72
CA ASN A 318 27.85 7.81 11.16
C ASN A 318 26.49 7.78 11.88
N ALA A 319 25.55 8.63 11.46
CA ALA A 319 24.21 8.66 12.04
C ALA A 319 23.36 7.44 11.67
N ALA A 320 23.49 6.92 10.44
CA ALA A 320 22.83 5.70 9.99
C ALA A 320 23.34 4.45 10.75
N GLU A 321 24.66 4.34 10.93
CA GLU A 321 25.29 3.25 11.70
C GLU A 321 24.95 3.32 13.19
N ALA A 322 24.86 4.52 13.76
CA ALA A 322 24.41 4.71 15.14
C ALA A 322 22.95 4.26 15.31
N LEU A 323 22.08 4.57 14.34
CA LEU A 323 20.69 4.12 14.35
C LEU A 323 20.57 2.59 14.23
N LEU A 324 21.37 1.96 13.36
CA LEU A 324 21.40 0.50 13.20
C LEU A 324 21.82 -0.19 14.49
N ARG A 325 22.91 0.28 15.11
CA ARG A 325 23.38 -0.25 16.39
C ARG A 325 22.29 -0.16 17.45
N ARG A 326 21.61 0.97 17.55
CA ARG A 326 20.55 1.18 18.54
C ARG A 326 19.33 0.31 18.29
N VAL A 327 18.93 0.10 17.03
CA VAL A 327 17.87 -0.86 16.69
C VAL A 327 18.28 -2.28 17.08
N ASN A 328 19.51 -2.70 16.78
CA ASN A 328 20.01 -4.03 17.17
C ASN A 328 20.10 -4.20 18.70
N GLU A 329 20.46 -3.16 19.45
CA GLU A 329 20.42 -3.14 20.92
C GLU A 329 19.01 -3.41 21.44
N TYR A 330 17.98 -2.76 20.89
CA TYR A 330 16.59 -3.01 21.30
C TYR A 330 16.06 -4.38 20.84
N LEU A 331 16.48 -4.86 19.66
CA LEU A 331 16.13 -6.20 19.20
C LEU A 331 16.83 -7.31 19.99
N GLY A 332 17.92 -6.99 20.70
CA GLY A 332 18.75 -7.98 21.39
C GLY A 332 19.49 -8.93 20.45
N ARG A 333 19.62 -8.55 19.17
CA ARG A 333 20.33 -9.33 18.13
C ARG A 333 20.82 -8.39 17.03
N ASP A 334 21.88 -8.82 16.36
CA ASP A 334 22.36 -8.14 15.16
C ASP A 334 21.55 -8.57 13.93
N VAL A 335 20.93 -7.60 13.27
CA VAL A 335 20.33 -7.75 11.95
C VAL A 335 21.22 -7.02 10.95
N PRO A 336 21.88 -7.72 10.01
CA PRO A 336 22.70 -7.06 8.99
C PRO A 336 21.82 -6.29 8.01
N THR A 337 22.40 -5.29 7.35
CA THR A 337 21.70 -4.61 6.25
C THR A 337 21.74 -5.46 4.98
N SER A 338 20.57 -5.56 4.34
CA SER A 338 20.34 -6.28 3.10
C SER A 338 20.59 -5.35 1.91
N SER A 339 20.97 -5.93 0.78
CA SER A 339 21.26 -5.21 -0.46
C SER A 339 20.02 -4.53 -1.03
N LEU A 340 20.24 -3.52 -1.87
CA LEU A 340 19.13 -2.82 -2.51
C LEU A 340 18.29 -3.75 -3.40
N ASP A 341 18.88 -4.80 -3.98
CA ASP A 341 18.22 -5.78 -4.85
C ASP A 341 17.31 -6.74 -4.09
N GLU A 342 17.50 -6.93 -2.79
CA GLU A 342 16.67 -7.79 -1.93
C GLU A 342 15.37 -7.12 -1.47
N PHE A 343 15.29 -5.78 -1.50
CA PHE A 343 14.07 -5.09 -1.09
C PHE A 343 12.86 -5.47 -1.99
N PRO A 344 11.66 -5.80 -1.50
CA PRO A 344 10.55 -6.18 -2.37
C PRO A 344 9.98 -5.02 -3.21
N GLY A 345 10.24 -3.78 -2.79
CA GLY A 345 9.61 -2.58 -3.34
C GLY A 345 8.43 -2.14 -2.48
N TYR A 346 8.19 -0.83 -2.42
CA TYR A 346 6.96 -0.30 -1.82
C TYR A 346 5.74 -0.70 -2.67
N PRO A 347 4.56 -0.89 -2.05
CA PRO A 347 3.33 -1.11 -2.80
C PRO A 347 3.01 0.07 -3.72
N SER A 348 2.49 -0.24 -4.92
CA SER A 348 1.97 0.77 -5.85
C SER A 348 0.44 0.79 -5.80
N ASN A 349 -0.15 1.98 -5.63
CA ASN A 349 -1.61 2.16 -5.69
C ASN A 349 -2.16 2.14 -7.12
N SER A 350 -1.29 2.19 -8.14
CA SER A 350 -1.71 2.11 -9.55
C SER A 350 -1.86 0.65 -9.96
N GLY A 351 -3.10 0.24 -10.27
CA GLY A 351 -3.44 -1.06 -10.88
C GLY A 351 -2.90 -1.27 -12.29
N GLU A 352 -1.81 -0.59 -12.68
CA GLU A 352 -1.16 -0.78 -13.96
C GLU A 352 -0.26 -2.02 -13.92
N VAL A 353 -0.85 -3.12 -14.37
CA VAL A 353 -0.16 -4.36 -14.72
C VAL A 353 0.71 -4.10 -15.96
N GLY A 354 1.86 -3.46 -15.75
CA GLY A 354 2.88 -3.24 -16.77
C GLY A 354 4.25 -3.18 -16.12
N VAL A 355 5.01 -4.28 -16.22
CA VAL A 355 6.37 -4.47 -15.66
C VAL A 355 6.52 -3.87 -14.26
N ARG A 356 6.19 -4.66 -13.20
CA ARG A 356 6.37 -4.27 -11.78
C ARG A 356 7.75 -3.63 -11.60
N ARG A 357 7.79 -2.29 -11.62
CA ARG A 357 8.99 -1.54 -11.35
C ARG A 357 9.08 -1.43 -9.84
N LYS A 358 10.06 -2.11 -9.26
CA LYS A 358 10.36 -2.04 -7.83
C LYS A 358 10.44 -0.57 -7.39
N LEU A 359 9.46 -0.13 -6.61
CA LEU A 359 9.40 1.23 -6.07
C LEU A 359 10.31 1.31 -4.85
N LEU A 360 11.32 2.17 -4.91
CA LEU A 360 12.30 2.38 -3.83
C LEU A 360 12.05 3.69 -3.09
N VAL A 361 11.19 4.53 -3.67
CA VAL A 361 10.84 5.84 -3.15
C VAL A 361 9.35 5.85 -2.88
N ARG A 362 8.97 6.10 -1.64
CA ARG A 362 7.59 6.32 -1.22
C ARG A 362 7.43 7.79 -0.82
N ARG A 363 6.33 8.43 -1.23
CA ARG A 363 5.99 9.78 -0.77
C ARG A 363 5.42 9.73 0.64
N HIS A 364 5.67 10.77 1.44
CA HIS A 364 4.96 10.93 2.70
C HIS A 364 3.45 11.09 2.43
N PRO A 365 2.56 10.45 3.21
CA PRO A 365 1.13 10.44 2.92
C PRO A 365 0.49 11.84 2.97
N THR A 366 0.99 12.72 3.84
CA THR A 366 0.39 14.05 4.08
C THR A 366 1.30 15.23 3.83
N ALA A 367 2.60 15.00 3.55
CA ALA A 367 3.59 16.07 3.41
C ALA A 367 4.10 16.09 1.97
N LEU A 368 3.68 17.11 1.22
CA LEU A 368 4.18 17.38 -0.12
C LEU A 368 5.68 17.69 -0.01
N ASP A 369 6.51 17.16 -0.92
CA ASP A 369 7.98 17.27 -0.90
C ASP A 369 8.71 16.52 0.25
N HIS A 370 8.10 15.45 0.77
CA HIS A 370 8.75 14.49 1.66
C HIS A 370 8.74 13.08 1.07
N TRP A 371 9.86 12.38 1.18
CA TRP A 371 10.02 11.02 0.63
C TRP A 371 10.80 10.10 1.57
N LEU A 372 10.53 8.82 1.50
CA LEU A 372 11.32 7.75 2.11
C LEU A 372 11.96 6.92 1.00
N LEU A 373 13.29 6.82 1.02
CA LEU A 373 14.10 6.17 -0.01
C LEU A 373 14.83 4.98 0.60
N ILE A 374 14.76 3.81 -0.05
CA ILE A 374 15.60 2.66 0.31
C ILE A 374 16.96 2.78 -0.37
N THR A 375 18.03 2.60 0.40
CA THR A 375 19.42 2.61 -0.08
C THR A 375 20.14 1.27 0.14
N GLY A 376 19.49 0.30 0.80
CA GLY A 376 20.01 -1.06 0.96
C GLY A 376 21.17 -1.09 1.95
N THR A 377 22.36 -1.50 1.49
CA THR A 377 23.59 -1.45 2.29
C THR A 377 24.27 -0.09 2.29
N ALA A 378 23.95 0.79 1.33
CA ALA A 378 24.49 2.14 1.29
C ALA A 378 23.72 3.05 2.25
N THR A 379 24.40 4.00 2.89
CA THR A 379 23.77 4.98 3.80
C THR A 379 23.24 6.22 3.09
N HIS A 380 23.56 6.39 1.80
CA HIS A 380 23.07 7.52 0.98
C HIS A 380 22.77 7.11 -0.47
N PHE A 381 21.85 7.82 -1.12
CA PHE A 381 21.52 7.64 -2.54
C PHE A 381 22.52 8.30 -3.51
N LEU A 382 23.45 9.09 -2.98
CA LEU A 382 24.49 9.80 -3.73
C LEU A 382 25.82 9.12 -3.44
N LYS A 383 26.62 8.93 -4.48
CA LYS A 383 28.01 8.46 -4.37
C LYS A 383 28.91 9.64 -4.04
N LEU A 384 30.08 9.36 -3.46
CA LEU A 384 31.11 10.37 -3.22
C LEU A 384 31.44 11.14 -4.50
N ALA A 385 31.70 10.40 -5.57
CA ALA A 385 31.96 10.93 -6.89
C ALA A 385 31.23 10.10 -7.97
N PRO A 386 31.05 10.64 -9.18
CA PRO A 386 30.60 9.89 -10.35
C PRO A 386 31.56 8.75 -10.66
N GLU A 387 31.05 7.58 -11.02
CA GLU A 387 31.89 6.41 -11.39
C GLU A 387 32.72 6.61 -12.65
N VAL A 388 32.34 7.58 -13.48
CA VAL A 388 33.05 7.91 -14.72
C VAL A 388 33.22 9.42 -14.81
N ALA A 389 34.33 9.85 -15.40
CA ALA A 389 34.53 11.24 -15.77
C ALA A 389 33.52 11.64 -16.84
N CYS A 390 32.44 12.30 -16.44
CA CYS A 390 31.36 12.65 -17.32
C CYS A 390 31.44 14.12 -17.73
N ARG A 391 31.73 14.30 -19.01
CA ARG A 391 31.93 15.57 -19.69
C ARG A 391 30.67 16.47 -19.68
N TYR A 392 29.51 15.84 -19.55
CA TYR A 392 28.19 16.47 -19.46
C TYR A 392 27.80 17.02 -18.08
N HIS A 393 28.74 17.03 -17.14
CA HIS A 393 28.62 17.91 -15.97
C HIS A 393 28.75 19.39 -16.36
N ARG A 394 29.31 19.67 -17.55
CA ARG A 394 29.46 21.01 -18.11
C ARG A 394 28.49 21.24 -19.25
N TRP A 395 27.64 22.24 -19.12
CA TRP A 395 26.62 22.59 -20.10
C TRP A 395 27.24 22.95 -21.45
N ARG A 396 28.39 23.63 -21.46
CA ARG A 396 29.09 23.99 -22.70
C ARG A 396 29.41 22.78 -23.57
N GLU A 397 29.78 21.66 -22.95
CA GLU A 397 30.10 20.42 -23.66
C GLU A 397 28.83 19.74 -24.19
N CYS A 398 27.73 19.73 -23.41
CA CYS A 398 26.42 19.29 -23.89
C CYS A 398 25.94 20.11 -25.09
N HIS A 399 26.05 21.44 -25.00
CA HIS A 399 25.57 22.36 -26.02
C HIS A 399 26.37 22.21 -27.32
N ALA A 400 27.69 22.00 -27.25
CA ALA A 400 28.52 21.73 -28.42
C ALA A 400 28.08 20.45 -29.17
N ASP A 401 27.54 19.47 -28.45
CA ASP A 401 27.01 18.22 -29.02
C ASP A 401 25.53 18.33 -29.45
N GLY A 402 24.87 19.48 -29.27
CA GLY A 402 23.44 19.67 -29.56
C GLY A 402 22.49 19.03 -28.53
N GLU A 403 23.01 18.60 -27.39
CA GLU A 403 22.29 17.87 -26.33
C GLU A 403 22.04 18.75 -25.08
N GLY A 404 22.38 20.03 -25.15
CA GLY A 404 22.11 21.02 -24.11
C GLY A 404 20.66 21.50 -24.14
N GLY A 405 20.07 21.75 -22.96
CA GLY A 405 18.73 22.33 -22.86
C GLY A 405 18.70 23.82 -23.24
N GLU A 406 17.54 24.31 -23.68
CA GLU A 406 17.30 25.71 -24.09
C GLU A 406 17.52 26.74 -22.96
N THR A 407 17.44 26.29 -21.70
CA THR A 407 17.52 27.16 -20.52
C THR A 407 18.93 27.61 -20.14
N GLY A 408 19.96 27.24 -20.92
CA GLY A 408 21.36 27.55 -20.62
C GLY A 408 21.94 26.77 -19.43
N ALA A 409 23.17 27.13 -19.04
CA ALA A 409 23.87 26.56 -17.89
C ALA A 409 23.17 26.93 -16.56
N ILE A 410 23.03 25.95 -15.66
CA ILE A 410 22.47 26.20 -14.32
C ILE A 410 23.60 26.75 -13.44
N SER A 411 23.70 28.07 -13.31
CA SER A 411 24.76 28.73 -12.52
C SER A 411 24.46 28.85 -11.02
N MET A 412 23.21 28.66 -10.62
CA MET A 412 22.76 28.72 -9.23
C MET A 412 21.73 27.64 -8.94
N PRO A 413 21.63 27.12 -7.70
CA PRO A 413 20.60 26.17 -7.33
C PRO A 413 19.18 26.73 -7.55
N ARG A 414 18.24 25.90 -8.02
CA ARG A 414 16.89 26.30 -8.45
C ARG A 414 15.83 25.44 -7.79
N THR A 415 14.75 26.08 -7.33
CA THR A 415 13.60 25.39 -6.74
C THR A 415 12.50 25.03 -7.75
N GLY A 416 12.37 25.82 -8.81
CA GLY A 416 11.43 25.58 -9.91
C GLY A 416 12.05 24.78 -11.05
N LYS A 417 11.25 24.43 -12.06
CA LYS A 417 11.67 23.53 -13.15
C LYS A 417 12.80 24.09 -14.03
N PRO A 418 13.86 23.32 -14.31
CA PRO A 418 14.19 22.06 -13.65
C PRO A 418 14.68 22.29 -12.22
N ARG A 419 14.11 21.57 -11.24
CA ARG A 419 14.58 21.56 -9.85
C ARG A 419 16.01 21.04 -9.82
N SER A 420 16.94 21.82 -9.25
CA SER A 420 18.37 21.52 -9.31
C SER A 420 19.08 22.07 -8.07
N PHE A 421 19.60 21.18 -7.23
CA PHE A 421 20.49 21.51 -6.12
C PHE A 421 21.92 21.71 -6.62
N PHE A 422 22.40 20.79 -7.47
CA PHE A 422 23.73 20.88 -8.08
C PHE A 422 23.73 21.83 -9.27
N ILE A 423 24.82 22.58 -9.43
CA ILE A 423 25.01 23.56 -10.51
C ILE A 423 26.00 23.05 -11.55
N ASP A 424 26.06 23.74 -12.68
CA ASP A 424 26.98 23.43 -13.77
C ASP A 424 28.42 23.28 -13.29
N GLU A 425 29.17 22.39 -13.94
CA GLU A 425 30.54 21.98 -13.62
C GLU A 425 30.70 21.17 -12.32
N GLN A 426 29.68 21.05 -11.46
CA GLN A 426 29.76 20.16 -10.30
C GLN A 426 29.68 18.69 -10.70
N PRO A 427 30.47 17.79 -10.09
CA PRO A 427 30.46 16.36 -10.36
C PRO A 427 29.09 15.69 -10.29
N HIS A 428 28.19 16.14 -9.42
CA HIS A 428 26.86 15.55 -9.24
C HIS A 428 25.79 16.19 -10.14
N HIS A 429 26.15 17.14 -11.01
CA HIS A 429 25.23 17.79 -11.94
C HIS A 429 25.23 17.10 -13.33
N CYS A 430 24.10 17.11 -14.04
CA CYS A 430 24.00 16.64 -15.41
C CYS A 430 23.21 17.63 -16.29
N ALA A 431 23.91 18.22 -17.25
CA ALA A 431 23.34 19.21 -18.17
C ALA A 431 22.65 18.58 -19.41
N HIS A 432 22.82 17.27 -19.64
CA HIS A 432 22.34 16.59 -20.86
C HIS A 432 20.81 16.47 -20.91
N GLN A 433 20.14 17.20 -21.81
CA GLN A 433 18.68 17.28 -21.88
C GLN A 433 18.03 15.96 -22.29
N GLY A 434 18.56 15.28 -23.32
CA GLY A 434 18.03 13.97 -23.71
C GLY A 434 18.09 12.89 -22.62
N ILE A 435 18.96 13.03 -21.60
CA ILE A 435 18.92 12.16 -20.41
C ILE A 435 17.75 12.53 -19.51
N GLN A 436 17.45 13.82 -19.35
CA GLN A 436 16.33 14.29 -18.55
C GLN A 436 14.99 13.82 -19.13
N ASP A 437 14.81 13.93 -20.43
CA ASP A 437 13.58 13.47 -21.09
C ASP A 437 13.39 11.95 -20.92
N ARG A 438 14.49 11.19 -20.92
CA ARG A 438 14.47 9.73 -20.67
C ARG A 438 14.17 9.36 -19.22
N ARG A 439 14.31 10.25 -18.25
CA ARG A 439 14.10 9.95 -16.82
C ARG A 439 12.64 9.83 -16.44
N GLU A 440 11.74 10.54 -17.11
CA GLU A 440 10.32 10.64 -16.74
C GLU A 440 9.68 9.26 -16.56
N ALA A 441 10.00 8.30 -17.45
CA ALA A 441 9.50 6.93 -17.37
C ALA A 441 10.41 5.95 -16.58
N ARG A 442 11.62 6.38 -16.16
CA ARG A 442 12.72 5.47 -15.81
C ARG A 442 13.48 5.77 -14.52
N CYS A 443 13.28 6.92 -13.89
CA CYS A 443 14.02 7.33 -12.70
C CYS A 443 13.06 7.73 -11.57
N GLN A 444 13.39 7.42 -10.32
CA GLN A 444 12.60 7.83 -9.14
C GLN A 444 13.18 9.07 -8.44
N ILE A 445 14.40 9.49 -8.81
CA ILE A 445 15.10 10.67 -8.26
C ILE A 445 14.59 12.04 -8.74
N PRO A 446 14.01 12.22 -9.96
CA PRO A 446 13.60 13.55 -10.43
C PRO A 446 12.60 14.27 -9.51
N LEU A 447 11.92 13.52 -8.63
CA LEU A 447 11.07 14.07 -7.58
C LEU A 447 11.85 14.93 -6.57
N ILE A 448 13.13 14.62 -6.34
CA ILE A 448 14.02 15.29 -5.39
C ILE A 448 14.90 16.30 -6.11
N ASP A 449 15.56 15.88 -7.20
CA ASP A 449 16.42 16.73 -8.02
C ASP A 449 16.42 16.21 -9.45
N GLU A 450 16.04 17.07 -10.39
CA GLU A 450 15.89 16.70 -11.80
C GLU A 450 17.26 16.54 -12.48
N ARG A 451 18.32 17.18 -11.99
CA ARG A 451 19.62 17.31 -12.65
C ARG A 451 20.74 16.49 -12.01
N VAL A 452 20.50 15.69 -10.97
CA VAL A 452 21.51 14.76 -10.39
C VAL A 452 22.14 13.87 -11.46
N CYS A 453 23.47 13.75 -11.52
CA CYS A 453 24.16 12.84 -12.44
C CYS A 453 23.81 11.36 -12.16
N CYS A 454 23.45 10.60 -13.21
CA CYS A 454 23.12 9.18 -13.06
C CYS A 454 24.30 8.36 -12.53
N LYS A 455 25.52 8.70 -12.95
CA LYS A 455 26.77 8.03 -12.54
C LYS A 455 27.19 8.34 -11.11
N ALA A 456 26.61 9.38 -10.51
CA ALA A 456 26.78 9.75 -9.11
C ALA A 456 25.62 9.26 -8.22
N CYS A 457 24.65 8.51 -8.78
CA CYS A 457 23.47 8.06 -8.08
C CYS A 457 23.51 6.54 -7.84
N LEU A 458 23.13 6.11 -6.64
CA LEU A 458 23.02 4.70 -6.26
C LEU A 458 22.06 3.91 -7.17
N PHE A 459 20.99 4.56 -7.64
CA PHE A 459 19.94 3.89 -8.44
C PHE A 459 20.27 3.75 -9.93
N GLU A 460 21.52 3.99 -10.33
CA GLU A 460 21.93 3.90 -11.72
C GLU A 460 21.55 2.57 -12.37
N THR A 461 21.94 1.46 -11.75
CA THR A 461 21.73 0.10 -12.28
C THR A 461 20.25 -0.26 -12.41
N LEU A 462 19.40 0.33 -11.56
CA LEU A 462 17.95 0.13 -11.55
C LEU A 462 17.23 1.02 -12.56
N CYS A 463 17.73 2.23 -12.80
CA CYS A 463 17.15 3.16 -13.77
C CYS A 463 17.62 2.86 -15.21
N TRP A 464 18.84 2.33 -15.36
CA TRP A 464 19.54 2.18 -16.64
C TRP A 464 20.08 0.76 -16.85
N THR A 465 19.18 -0.23 -16.83
CA THR A 465 19.55 -1.64 -17.09
C THR A 465 20.11 -1.84 -18.51
N SER A 466 21.05 -2.78 -18.65
CA SER A 466 21.76 -3.07 -19.92
C SER A 466 20.85 -3.49 -21.08
N THR A 467 19.65 -4.00 -20.78
CA THR A 467 18.63 -4.34 -21.78
C THR A 467 17.94 -3.11 -22.38
N ARG A 468 18.05 -1.93 -21.74
CA ARG A 468 17.39 -0.70 -22.17
C ARG A 468 18.37 0.16 -22.96
N ARG A 469 18.17 0.22 -24.28
CA ARG A 469 18.90 1.11 -25.19
C ARG A 469 18.24 2.49 -25.27
N PRO A 470 18.99 3.55 -25.62
CA PRO A 470 20.45 3.61 -25.76
C PRO A 470 21.17 3.75 -24.40
N PRO A 471 22.46 3.36 -24.29
CA PRO A 471 23.23 3.48 -23.07
C PRO A 471 23.40 4.93 -22.61
N LEU A 472 23.85 5.10 -21.36
CA LEU A 472 24.21 6.41 -20.81
C LEU A 472 25.40 7.00 -21.61
N PRO A 473 25.32 8.25 -22.11
CA PRO A 473 26.36 8.86 -22.92
C PRO A 473 27.49 9.47 -22.06
N CYS A 474 27.60 9.08 -20.79
CA CYS A 474 28.40 9.73 -19.75
C CYS A 474 29.93 9.60 -19.91
N GLY A 475 30.46 9.01 -20.99
CA GLY A 475 31.90 8.78 -21.12
C GLY A 475 32.44 8.95 -22.55
N ARG A 476 33.46 9.80 -22.66
CA ARG A 476 34.58 9.69 -23.60
C ARG A 476 35.85 10.05 -22.85
#